data_AF-R6HPU5-F1
#
_entry.id   AF-R6HPU5-F1
#
_cell.length_a   1.000
_cell.length_b   1.000
_cell.length_c   1.000
_cell.angle_alpha   90.00
_cell.angle_beta   90.00
_cell.angle_gamma   90.00
#
_symmetry.space_group_name_H-M   'P 1'
#
loop_
_entity.id
_entity.type
_entity.pdbx_description
1 polymer ?
#
loop_
_entity_poly.entity_id
_entity_poly.type
_entity_poly.pdbx_seq_one_letter_code
_entity_poly.pdbx_strand_id
1 'polypeptide(L)'
;MVLRKPYAFLIKHFKLIHIIILFCISIALFNLNDISILFRTLQRTSTYVYAGADIYINHGIYVFLVIALVLSAIVYYLFKIKKKPNKLYLFLLIYLIATICCYAYIFRTLKIVMDTALSSDTIILIKDLTLLLSLPGYVFVLICLIRGIGFNIKKFNFSKDLDDLQISDKDREEFEFTLGQNNYKYMRTLRRSIREFKYYILENKFAISLTTIVVVIILGVVGFNYYKNYIRGLQETESAIVDNITYTVLDSYVTKYDFNGDRIKEGYKYVVVNLSLYNSSLKAKTLNLRKIVLANGKLIYRTTNFVNNKFYDLGKPYIEKQVLPAGSKSEATVAFEVPEKLNDAYTLKVQYSLSGMFNNVSLDYKNFMVNVKNIDKDENVVNHNLNENIIVNPVDKNYLKFNIKSYLIKDSYSSKYVKCKSVNTCYLLSNVTSSNSNNSMFSNKTMIILDYDAFIDNEANYYSNLITVNNIFENYMTIVYKIGNKIKSEKAIMLDSNNIDNKLFISVDRDITSADEIYLQFDFRNDRHIVNLK
;
A
#
# COMPACT_ATOMS: atom_id res chain seq x y z
N MET A 1 -5.56 46.49 -42.36
CA MET A 1 -5.13 45.33 -41.57
C MET A 1 -5.23 44.08 -42.44
N VAL A 2 -4.11 43.60 -42.99
CA VAL A 2 -4.12 42.42 -43.87
C VAL A 2 -4.08 41.17 -42.99
N LEU A 3 -5.21 40.48 -42.84
CA LEU A 3 -5.26 39.14 -42.24
C LEU A 3 -4.38 38.20 -43.09
N ARG A 4 -3.13 37.96 -42.65
CA ARG A 4 -2.25 36.95 -43.27
C ARG A 4 -2.99 35.61 -43.20
N LYS A 5 -3.21 34.99 -44.36
CA LYS A 5 -3.97 33.74 -44.48
C LYS A 5 -3.44 32.69 -43.47
N PRO A 6 -4.29 32.00 -42.70
CA PRO A 6 -3.89 31.09 -41.61
C PRO A 6 -2.95 29.94 -42.05
N TYR A 7 -2.91 29.66 -43.36
CA TYR A 7 -2.03 28.65 -43.96
C TYR A 7 -0.53 28.99 -43.87
N ALA A 8 -0.15 30.26 -43.74
CA ALA A 8 1.27 30.65 -43.67
C ALA A 8 1.96 30.10 -42.41
N PHE A 9 1.25 30.10 -41.27
CA PHE A 9 1.70 29.54 -40.01
C PHE A 9 1.92 28.02 -40.12
N LEU A 10 0.94 27.30 -40.66
CA LEU A 10 1.01 25.84 -40.83
C LEU A 10 2.13 25.41 -41.78
N ILE A 11 2.44 26.22 -42.80
CA ILE A 11 3.57 25.97 -43.71
C ILE A 11 4.91 26.24 -43.00
N LYS A 12 5.01 27.31 -42.20
CA LYS A 12 6.21 27.64 -41.41
C LYS A 12 6.55 26.54 -40.39
N HIS A 13 5.54 25.92 -39.78
CA HIS A 13 5.70 24.88 -38.75
C HIS A 13 5.40 23.46 -39.23
N PHE A 14 5.36 23.22 -40.54
CA PHE A 14 4.99 21.93 -41.12
C PHE A 14 5.81 20.75 -40.57
N LYS A 15 7.14 20.93 -40.42
CA LYS A 15 8.05 19.93 -39.85
C LYS A 15 7.70 19.57 -38.40
N LEU A 16 7.48 20.60 -37.58
CA LEU A 16 7.15 20.45 -36.17
C LEU A 16 5.80 19.74 -35.97
N ILE A 17 4.80 20.07 -36.80
CA ILE A 17 3.50 19.37 -36.79
C ILE A 17 3.68 17.86 -37.05
N HIS A 18 4.55 17.48 -37.99
CA HIS A 18 4.81 16.07 -38.29
C HIS A 18 5.57 15.35 -37.18
N ILE A 19 6.46 16.04 -36.46
CA ILE A 19 7.13 15.48 -35.29
C ILE A 19 6.13 15.24 -34.15
N ILE A 20 5.17 16.15 -33.94
CA ILE A 20 4.12 15.97 -32.93
C ILE A 20 3.21 14.78 -33.30
N ILE A 21 2.76 14.70 -34.56
CA ILE A 21 1.95 13.56 -35.02
C ILE A 21 2.73 12.25 -34.88
N LEU A 22 4.01 12.23 -35.25
CA LEU A 22 4.90 11.08 -35.08
C LEU A 22 4.93 10.65 -33.61
N PHE A 23 5.18 11.58 -32.69
CA PHE A 23 5.25 11.29 -31.26
C PHE A 23 3.96 10.65 -30.74
N CYS A 24 2.80 11.21 -31.10
CA CYS A 24 1.50 10.66 -30.70
C CYS A 24 1.28 9.24 -31.24
N ILE A 25 1.60 8.98 -32.52
CA ILE A 25 1.43 7.65 -33.12
C ILE A 25 2.42 6.65 -32.50
N SER A 26 3.66 7.06 -32.25
CA SER A 26 4.67 6.21 -31.60
C SER A 26 4.23 5.76 -30.20
N ILE A 27 3.68 6.67 -29.38
CA ILE A 27 3.12 6.30 -28.05
C ILE A 27 2.01 5.25 -28.20
N ALA A 28 1.08 5.46 -29.14
CA ALA A 28 0.00 4.52 -29.38
C ALA A 28 0.50 3.15 -29.86
N LEU A 29 1.61 3.09 -30.62
CA LEU A 29 2.23 1.84 -31.07
C LEU A 29 2.94 1.10 -29.94
N PHE A 30 3.68 1.80 -29.08
CA PHE A 30 4.29 1.18 -27.90
C PHE A 30 3.23 0.50 -27.05
N ASN A 31 2.11 1.19 -26.81
CA ASN A 31 1.02 0.64 -26.03
C ASN A 31 0.30 -0.54 -26.71
N LEU A 32 0.07 -0.49 -28.02
CA LEU A 32 -0.48 -1.62 -28.78
C LEU A 32 0.40 -2.87 -28.70
N ASN A 33 1.74 -2.70 -28.69
CA ASN A 33 2.66 -3.81 -28.52
C ASN A 33 2.55 -4.45 -27.14
N ASP A 34 2.46 -3.64 -26.07
CA ASP A 34 2.27 -4.14 -24.71
C ASP A 34 0.97 -4.96 -24.58
N ILE A 35 -0.12 -4.48 -25.17
CA ILE A 35 -1.39 -5.20 -25.23
C ILE A 35 -1.23 -6.50 -26.04
N SER A 36 -0.55 -6.46 -27.19
CA SER A 36 -0.31 -7.67 -27.99
C SER A 36 0.48 -8.73 -27.22
N ILE A 37 1.50 -8.32 -26.47
CA ILE A 37 2.30 -9.22 -25.61
C ILE A 37 1.45 -9.81 -24.50
N LEU A 38 0.60 -9.01 -23.86
CA LEU A 38 -0.35 -9.48 -22.86
C LEU A 38 -1.22 -10.61 -23.45
N PHE A 39 -1.93 -10.34 -24.55
CA PHE A 39 -2.86 -11.32 -25.15
C PHE A 39 -2.16 -12.56 -25.71
N ARG A 40 -0.92 -12.44 -26.20
CA ARG A 40 -0.07 -13.62 -26.54
C ARG A 40 0.26 -14.46 -25.31
N THR A 41 0.45 -13.83 -24.16
CA THR A 41 0.70 -14.52 -22.89
C THR A 41 -0.57 -15.22 -22.43
N LEU A 42 -1.73 -14.56 -22.50
CA LEU A 42 -3.03 -15.15 -22.15
C LEU A 42 -3.33 -16.42 -22.95
N GLN A 43 -2.94 -16.42 -24.22
CA GLN A 43 -3.11 -17.57 -25.09
C GLN A 43 -2.18 -18.74 -24.73
N ARG A 44 -0.97 -18.45 -24.24
CA ARG A 44 0.07 -19.46 -23.98
C ARG A 44 0.04 -20.01 -22.55
N THR A 45 -0.48 -19.25 -21.60
CA THR A 45 -0.46 -19.59 -20.17
C THR A 45 -1.85 -19.41 -19.56
N SER A 46 -2.32 -20.40 -18.81
CA SER A 46 -3.58 -20.35 -18.05
C SER A 46 -3.52 -19.43 -16.81
N THR A 47 -2.38 -18.79 -16.55
CA THR A 47 -2.17 -17.87 -15.43
C THR A 47 -1.43 -16.62 -15.89
N TYR A 48 -1.96 -15.45 -15.55
CA TYR A 48 -1.33 -14.16 -15.78
C TYR A 48 -1.78 -13.17 -14.71
N VAL A 49 -0.91 -12.24 -14.35
CA VAL A 49 -1.23 -11.17 -13.41
C VAL A 49 -1.72 -9.97 -14.20
N TYR A 50 -3.01 -9.71 -14.11
CA TYR A 50 -3.65 -8.58 -14.76
C TYR A 50 -3.79 -7.39 -13.81
N ALA A 51 -3.16 -6.27 -14.15
CA ALA A 51 -3.09 -5.10 -13.28
C ALA A 51 -4.29 -4.12 -13.44
N GLY A 52 -5.23 -4.43 -14.35
CA GLY A 52 -6.43 -3.61 -14.62
C GLY A 52 -6.37 -2.85 -15.95
N ALA A 53 -7.54 -2.54 -16.50
CA ALA A 53 -7.68 -1.96 -17.85
C ALA A 53 -7.08 -0.56 -17.97
N ASP A 54 -7.17 0.23 -16.92
CA ASP A 54 -6.73 1.63 -16.90
C ASP A 54 -5.21 1.78 -16.91
N ILE A 55 -4.46 0.72 -16.56
CA ILE A 55 -2.99 0.69 -16.67
C ILE A 55 -2.57 0.53 -18.12
N TYR A 56 -3.25 -0.33 -18.86
CA TYR A 56 -2.97 -0.57 -20.28
C TYR A 56 -3.53 0.55 -21.14
N ILE A 57 -4.77 1.00 -20.94
CA ILE A 57 -5.36 2.07 -21.73
C ILE A 57 -5.85 3.18 -20.79
N ASN A 58 -4.99 4.17 -20.57
CA ASN A 58 -5.34 5.36 -19.80
C ASN A 58 -5.97 6.45 -20.66
N HIS A 59 -6.55 7.47 -20.02
CA HIS A 59 -7.15 8.61 -20.72
C HIS A 59 -6.13 9.41 -21.56
N GLY A 60 -4.84 9.36 -21.20
CA GLY A 60 -3.77 10.03 -21.93
C GLY A 60 -3.61 9.54 -23.37
N ILE A 61 -3.75 8.23 -23.63
CA ILE A 61 -3.64 7.67 -24.99
C ILE A 61 -4.72 8.25 -25.90
N TYR A 62 -5.96 8.36 -25.42
CA TYR A 62 -7.04 9.00 -26.18
C TYR A 62 -6.76 10.47 -26.47
N VAL A 63 -6.20 11.21 -25.51
CA VAL A 63 -5.79 12.60 -25.72
C VAL A 63 -4.74 12.70 -26.84
N PHE A 64 -3.70 11.85 -26.82
CA PHE A 64 -2.67 11.84 -27.87
C PHE A 64 -3.24 11.50 -29.26
N LEU A 65 -4.15 10.52 -29.34
CA LEU A 65 -4.80 10.14 -30.58
C LEU A 65 -5.72 11.26 -31.13
N VAL A 66 -6.47 11.94 -30.25
CA VAL A 66 -7.30 13.08 -30.64
C VAL A 66 -6.44 14.25 -31.13
N ILE A 67 -5.32 14.55 -30.47
CA ILE A 67 -4.35 15.56 -30.93
C ILE A 67 -3.83 15.21 -32.33
N ALA A 68 -3.40 13.95 -32.54
CA ALA A 68 -2.92 13.50 -33.84
C ALA A 68 -4.01 13.60 -34.92
N LEU A 69 -5.27 13.29 -34.57
CA LEU A 69 -6.42 13.36 -35.47
C LEU A 69 -6.70 14.81 -35.89
N VAL A 70 -6.76 15.74 -34.93
CA VAL A 70 -7.00 17.17 -35.21
C VAL A 70 -5.88 17.75 -36.08
N LEU A 71 -4.61 17.48 -35.75
CA LEU A 71 -3.48 17.96 -36.54
C LEU A 71 -3.48 17.37 -37.95
N SER A 72 -3.79 16.07 -38.09
CA SER A 72 -3.92 15.41 -39.40
C SER A 72 -5.06 15.99 -40.23
N ALA A 73 -6.18 16.36 -39.60
CA ALA A 73 -7.32 17.00 -40.26
C ALA A 73 -6.96 18.40 -40.78
N ILE A 74 -6.25 19.18 -39.96
CA ILE A 74 -5.74 20.50 -40.35
C ILE A 74 -4.80 20.39 -41.56
N VAL A 75 -3.87 19.42 -41.54
CA VAL A 75 -2.93 19.22 -42.65
C VAL A 75 -3.65 18.72 -43.91
N TYR A 76 -4.61 17.81 -43.76
CA TYR A 76 -5.46 17.34 -44.87
C TYR A 76 -6.19 18.50 -45.55
N TYR A 77 -6.85 19.36 -44.77
CA TYR A 77 -7.57 20.52 -45.26
C TYR A 77 -6.63 21.50 -45.99
N LEU A 78 -5.44 21.75 -45.41
CA LEU A 78 -4.42 22.58 -46.03
C LEU A 78 -3.96 22.03 -47.39
N PHE A 79 -3.77 20.72 -47.49
CA PHE A 79 -3.37 20.07 -48.74
C PHE A 79 -4.49 20.10 -49.78
N LYS A 80 -5.75 19.93 -49.36
CA LYS A 80 -6.93 20.05 -50.23
C LYS A 80 -7.02 21.44 -50.84
N ILE A 81 -6.89 22.51 -50.04
CA ILE A 81 -6.92 23.90 -50.52
C ILE A 81 -5.75 24.21 -51.45
N LYS A 82 -4.56 23.71 -51.13
CA LYS A 82 -3.36 23.93 -51.94
C LYS A 82 -3.29 23.02 -53.17
N LYS A 83 -4.34 22.22 -53.46
CA LYS A 83 -4.38 21.23 -54.55
C LYS A 83 -3.13 20.31 -54.55
N LYS A 84 -2.64 19.97 -53.36
CA LYS A 84 -1.52 19.03 -53.13
C LYS A 84 -2.06 17.61 -52.92
N PRO A 85 -1.25 16.56 -53.14
CA PRO A 85 -1.68 15.18 -52.92
C PRO A 85 -2.08 14.95 -51.46
N ASN A 86 -3.39 14.81 -51.21
CA ASN A 86 -4.00 14.77 -49.88
C ASN A 86 -4.39 13.36 -49.41
N LYS A 87 -4.39 12.36 -50.32
CA LYS A 87 -4.82 10.98 -50.07
C LYS A 87 -4.14 10.37 -48.83
N LEU A 88 -2.85 10.62 -48.64
CA LEU A 88 -2.10 10.09 -47.50
C LEU A 88 -2.68 10.55 -46.14
N TYR A 89 -3.07 11.82 -46.02
CA TYR A 89 -3.66 12.32 -44.77
C TYR A 89 -5.11 11.87 -44.61
N LEU A 90 -5.82 11.61 -45.71
CA LEU A 90 -7.13 10.95 -45.64
C LEU A 90 -6.99 9.53 -45.07
N PHE A 91 -6.02 8.75 -45.55
CA PHE A 91 -5.71 7.43 -44.99
C PHE A 91 -5.27 7.50 -43.53
N LEU A 92 -4.46 8.51 -43.15
CA LEU A 92 -4.05 8.72 -41.76
C LEU A 92 -5.24 9.04 -40.84
N LEU A 93 -6.20 9.84 -41.32
CA LEU A 93 -7.43 10.13 -40.57
C LEU A 93 -8.27 8.88 -40.35
N ILE A 94 -8.50 8.09 -41.41
CA ILE A 94 -9.24 6.83 -41.32
C ILE A 94 -8.55 5.88 -40.33
N TYR A 95 -7.23 5.76 -40.42
CA TYR A 95 -6.44 4.96 -39.48
C TYR A 95 -6.59 5.42 -38.03
N LEU A 96 -6.50 6.72 -37.76
CA LEU A 96 -6.63 7.27 -36.40
C LEU A 96 -8.03 7.04 -35.82
N ILE A 97 -9.08 7.21 -36.62
CA ILE A 97 -10.47 6.91 -36.21
C ILE A 97 -10.62 5.42 -35.89
N ALA A 98 -10.16 4.55 -36.79
CA ALA A 98 -10.20 3.10 -36.58
C ALA A 98 -9.44 2.69 -35.32
N THR A 99 -8.27 3.31 -35.08
CA THR A 99 -7.46 3.09 -33.88
C THR A 99 -8.21 3.47 -32.62
N ILE A 100 -8.85 4.65 -32.57
CA ILE A 100 -9.66 5.08 -31.41
C ILE A 100 -10.80 4.10 -31.13
N CYS A 101 -11.55 3.68 -32.15
CA CYS A 101 -12.63 2.71 -31.99
C CYS A 101 -12.13 1.35 -31.49
N CYS A 102 -11.00 0.87 -32.01
CA CYS A 102 -10.42 -0.39 -31.57
C CYS A 102 -9.88 -0.31 -30.14
N TYR A 103 -9.27 0.81 -29.75
CA TYR A 103 -8.87 1.06 -28.36
C TYR A 103 -10.06 1.01 -27.41
N ALA A 104 -11.20 1.60 -27.79
CA ALA A 104 -12.43 1.52 -26.99
C ALA A 104 -12.95 0.08 -26.84
N TYR A 105 -12.90 -0.71 -27.92
CA TYR A 105 -13.25 -2.13 -27.88
C TYR A 105 -12.29 -2.94 -26.99
N ILE A 106 -10.99 -2.78 -27.16
CA ILE A 106 -9.96 -3.48 -26.36
C ILE A 106 -10.11 -3.11 -24.88
N PHE A 107 -10.31 -1.83 -24.56
CA PHE A 107 -10.52 -1.37 -23.18
C PHE A 107 -11.73 -2.02 -22.52
N ARG A 108 -12.84 -2.16 -23.25
CA ARG A 108 -14.02 -2.88 -22.75
C ARG A 108 -13.69 -4.33 -22.44
N THR A 109 -12.98 -5.03 -23.33
CA THR A 109 -12.62 -6.44 -23.10
C THR A 109 -11.62 -6.61 -21.97
N LEU A 110 -10.67 -5.69 -21.85
CA LEU A 110 -9.74 -5.58 -20.74
C LEU A 110 -10.45 -5.35 -19.39
N LYS A 111 -11.62 -4.71 -19.34
CA LYS A 111 -12.43 -4.66 -18.11
C LYS A 111 -13.09 -5.99 -17.79
N ILE A 112 -13.60 -6.71 -18.80
CA ILE A 112 -14.24 -8.03 -18.61
C ILE A 112 -13.24 -9.03 -18.03
N VAL A 113 -11.98 -8.99 -18.47
CA VAL A 113 -10.87 -9.78 -17.93
C VAL A 113 -10.72 -9.70 -16.41
N MET A 114 -11.11 -8.57 -15.79
CA MET A 114 -11.00 -8.40 -14.32
C MET A 114 -11.97 -9.30 -13.56
N ASP A 115 -13.10 -9.63 -14.18
CA ASP A 115 -14.24 -10.25 -13.51
C ASP A 115 -14.46 -11.69 -14.00
N THR A 116 -14.10 -12.01 -15.25
CA THR A 116 -14.33 -13.33 -15.86
C THR A 116 -13.19 -13.76 -16.79
N ALA A 117 -13.04 -15.09 -16.96
CA ALA A 117 -12.13 -15.65 -17.95
C ALA A 117 -12.67 -15.39 -19.36
N LEU A 118 -11.79 -14.93 -20.26
CA LEU A 118 -12.10 -14.74 -21.67
C LEU A 118 -12.12 -16.07 -22.44
N SER A 119 -12.94 -16.16 -23.47
CA SER A 119 -12.88 -17.27 -24.43
C SER A 119 -11.62 -17.17 -25.30
N SER A 120 -11.09 -18.32 -25.72
CA SER A 120 -9.90 -18.40 -26.59
C SER A 120 -10.04 -17.57 -27.87
N ASP A 121 -11.25 -17.51 -28.45
CA ASP A 121 -11.53 -16.75 -29.67
C ASP A 121 -11.35 -15.24 -29.46
N THR A 122 -11.81 -14.72 -28.31
CA THR A 122 -11.65 -13.28 -27.99
C THR A 122 -10.19 -12.91 -27.73
N ILE A 123 -9.41 -13.82 -27.15
CA ILE A 123 -7.97 -13.63 -26.93
C ILE A 123 -7.23 -13.55 -28.26
N ILE A 124 -7.52 -14.48 -29.19
CA ILE A 124 -6.94 -14.49 -30.54
C ILE A 124 -7.34 -13.22 -31.31
N LEU A 125 -8.62 -12.84 -31.25
CA LEU A 125 -9.13 -11.65 -31.91
C LEU A 125 -8.41 -10.38 -31.47
N ILE A 126 -8.18 -10.18 -30.17
CA ILE A 126 -7.47 -8.98 -29.69
C ILE A 126 -5.98 -9.00 -30.07
N LYS A 127 -5.33 -10.16 -29.99
CA LYS A 127 -3.95 -10.33 -30.46
C LYS A 127 -3.83 -9.95 -31.95
N ASP A 128 -4.74 -10.40 -32.78
CA ASP A 128 -4.69 -10.14 -34.22
C ASP A 128 -5.10 -8.69 -34.54
N LEU A 129 -6.07 -8.14 -33.81
CA LEU A 129 -6.49 -6.75 -33.93
C LEU A 129 -5.35 -5.78 -33.58
N THR A 130 -4.60 -6.04 -32.50
CA THR A 130 -3.43 -5.21 -32.12
C THR A 130 -2.33 -5.28 -33.17
N LEU A 131 -2.07 -6.45 -33.75
CA LEU A 131 -1.13 -6.60 -34.86
C LEU A 131 -1.60 -5.82 -36.11
N LEU A 132 -2.86 -5.99 -36.49
CA LEU A 132 -3.47 -5.32 -37.65
C LEU A 132 -3.40 -3.79 -37.53
N LEU A 133 -3.59 -3.24 -36.33
CA LEU A 133 -3.45 -1.80 -36.04
C LEU A 133 -1.99 -1.34 -36.07
N SER A 134 -1.05 -2.17 -35.62
CA SER A 134 0.36 -1.78 -35.54
C SER A 134 1.00 -1.58 -36.93
N LEU A 135 0.66 -2.42 -37.92
CA LEU A 135 1.31 -2.43 -39.24
C LEU A 135 1.17 -1.10 -40.01
N PRO A 136 -0.03 -0.52 -40.20
CA PRO A 136 -0.16 0.79 -40.84
C PRO A 136 0.47 1.91 -40.00
N GLY A 137 0.42 1.79 -38.67
CA GLY A 137 1.01 2.78 -37.77
C GLY A 137 2.51 2.93 -37.96
N TYR A 138 3.27 1.82 -38.11
CA TYR A 138 4.70 1.88 -38.41
C TYR A 138 5.00 2.61 -39.72
N VAL A 139 4.18 2.38 -40.75
CA VAL A 139 4.29 3.09 -42.04
C VAL A 139 4.06 4.60 -41.85
N PHE A 140 3.05 4.99 -41.07
CA PHE A 140 2.78 6.41 -40.79
C PHE A 140 3.87 7.08 -39.96
N VAL A 141 4.46 6.38 -38.99
CA VAL A 141 5.62 6.88 -38.22
C VAL A 141 6.78 7.20 -39.16
N LEU A 142 7.14 6.27 -40.06
CA LEU A 142 8.23 6.45 -41.01
C LEU A 142 7.97 7.65 -41.95
N ILE A 143 6.75 7.78 -42.46
CA ILE A 143 6.34 8.91 -43.30
C ILE A 143 6.43 10.24 -42.53
N CYS A 144 5.94 10.28 -41.29
CA CYS A 144 5.98 11.47 -40.45
C CYS A 144 7.42 11.84 -40.07
N LEU A 145 8.29 10.86 -39.91
CA LEU A 145 9.72 11.05 -39.64
C LEU A 145 10.40 11.74 -40.82
N ILE A 146 10.22 11.21 -42.03
CA ILE A 146 10.79 11.78 -43.26
C ILE A 146 10.33 13.24 -43.43
N ARG A 147 9.02 13.50 -43.22
CA ARG A 147 8.45 14.84 -43.33
C ARG A 147 8.85 15.79 -42.19
N GLY A 148 9.03 15.26 -40.98
CA GLY A 148 9.46 15.99 -39.79
C GLY A 148 10.91 16.47 -39.90
N ILE A 149 11.81 15.61 -40.37
CA ILE A 149 13.21 15.98 -40.65
C ILE A 149 13.26 16.90 -41.90
N GLY A 150 12.34 16.70 -42.84
CA GLY A 150 12.32 17.40 -44.13
C GLY A 150 13.31 16.81 -45.12
N PHE A 151 13.60 15.52 -44.99
CA PHE A 151 14.47 14.76 -45.89
C PHE A 151 13.77 14.59 -47.24
N ASN A 152 14.42 15.03 -48.33
CA ASN A 152 13.85 14.96 -49.67
C ASN A 152 14.40 13.76 -50.43
N ILE A 153 13.70 12.63 -50.36
CA ILE A 153 14.08 11.37 -51.02
C ILE A 153 14.27 11.55 -52.53
N LYS A 154 13.56 12.49 -53.18
CA LYS A 154 13.73 12.76 -54.62
C LYS A 154 15.04 13.48 -54.99
N LYS A 155 15.75 14.05 -54.02
CA LYS A 155 17.06 14.69 -54.23
C LYS A 155 18.23 13.75 -53.90
N PHE A 156 17.95 12.55 -53.41
CA PHE A 156 18.95 11.54 -53.06
C PHE A 156 19.28 10.75 -54.32
N ASN A 157 20.44 10.99 -54.93
CA ASN A 157 20.86 10.35 -56.18
C ASN A 157 22.26 9.76 -55.99
N PHE A 158 22.33 8.46 -55.70
CA PHE A 158 23.57 7.73 -55.45
C PHE A 158 24.59 7.85 -56.58
N SER A 159 24.16 8.01 -57.83
CA SER A 159 25.07 8.19 -58.96
C SER A 159 25.84 9.52 -58.90
N LYS A 160 25.23 10.60 -58.40
CA LYS A 160 25.92 11.89 -58.22
C LYS A 160 26.88 11.88 -57.03
N ASP A 161 26.50 11.19 -55.94
CA ASP A 161 27.36 11.05 -54.77
C ASP A 161 28.56 10.10 -55.04
N LEU A 162 28.45 9.18 -56.02
CA LEU A 162 29.56 8.36 -56.53
C LEU A 162 30.48 9.14 -57.48
N ASP A 163 29.96 10.02 -58.33
CA ASP A 163 30.78 10.87 -59.20
C ASP A 163 31.62 11.92 -58.42
N ASP A 164 31.11 12.38 -57.26
CA ASP A 164 31.84 13.25 -56.32
C ASP A 164 32.92 12.49 -55.51
N LEU A 165 32.83 11.15 -55.45
CA LEU A 165 33.87 10.25 -54.95
C LEU A 165 34.72 9.79 -56.16
N GLN A 166 35.54 10.68 -56.71
CA GLN A 166 36.50 10.34 -57.76
C GLN A 166 37.44 9.19 -57.33
N ILE A 167 37.02 7.94 -57.54
CA ILE A 167 37.92 6.79 -57.55
C ILE A 167 38.46 6.74 -58.99
N SER A 168 39.58 7.41 -59.21
CA SER A 168 40.42 7.14 -60.37
C SER A 168 41.39 6.03 -59.96
N ASP A 169 41.50 4.98 -60.77
CA ASP A 169 42.35 3.80 -60.57
C ASP A 169 43.87 4.09 -60.72
N LYS A 170 44.32 5.23 -60.21
CA LYS A 170 45.73 5.59 -60.05
C LYS A 170 45.91 6.11 -58.64
N ASP A 171 46.28 5.19 -57.76
CA ASP A 171 47.21 5.38 -56.64
C ASP A 171 46.94 4.26 -55.62
N ARG A 172 47.49 3.08 -55.92
CA ARG A 172 47.74 2.03 -54.92
C ARG A 172 48.97 2.41 -54.11
N GLU A 173 48.91 3.52 -53.40
CA GLU A 173 49.87 3.85 -52.35
C GLU A 173 49.16 3.94 -51.01
N GLU A 174 49.82 3.36 -50.01
CA GLU A 174 49.37 3.28 -48.64
C GLU A 174 49.02 4.67 -48.11
N PHE A 175 47.76 4.86 -47.75
CA PHE A 175 47.32 6.07 -47.06
C PHE A 175 47.52 5.85 -45.56
N GLU A 176 48.37 6.67 -44.94
CA GLU A 176 48.37 6.86 -43.49
C GLU A 176 47.00 7.40 -43.06
N PHE A 177 46.30 6.62 -42.25
CA PHE A 177 45.05 7.01 -41.60
C PHE A 177 45.31 8.13 -40.59
N THR A 178 45.47 9.36 -41.09
CA THR A 178 45.40 10.55 -40.24
C THR A 178 43.94 10.76 -39.87
N LEU A 179 43.62 10.46 -38.61
CA LEU A 179 42.39 10.89 -37.93
C LEU A 179 42.38 12.42 -37.80
N GLY A 180 42.29 13.13 -38.93
CA GLY A 180 41.97 14.54 -38.99
C GLY A 180 40.53 14.73 -38.53
N GLN A 181 40.34 14.93 -37.22
CA GLN A 181 39.06 15.24 -36.59
C GLN A 181 38.32 16.35 -37.34
N ASN A 182 37.28 15.98 -38.09
CA ASN A 182 36.31 16.91 -38.71
C ASN A 182 35.42 17.64 -37.67
N ASN A 183 35.83 17.70 -36.40
CA ASN A 183 35.15 18.40 -35.31
C ASN A 183 34.82 19.85 -35.67
N TYR A 184 35.66 20.52 -36.46
CA TYR A 184 35.43 21.90 -36.89
C TYR A 184 34.19 22.07 -37.80
N LYS A 185 33.94 21.14 -38.74
CA LYS A 185 32.75 21.18 -39.62
C LYS A 185 31.46 20.91 -38.82
N TYR A 186 31.50 19.96 -37.89
CA TYR A 186 30.36 19.66 -37.01
C TYR A 186 30.07 20.82 -36.04
N MET A 187 31.10 21.37 -35.39
CA MET A 187 30.96 22.56 -34.52
C MET A 187 30.47 23.78 -35.29
N ARG A 188 30.92 24.00 -36.53
CA ARG A 188 30.45 25.11 -37.37
C ARG A 188 28.98 24.97 -37.72
N THR A 189 28.53 23.75 -38.01
CA THR A 189 27.13 23.46 -38.33
C THR A 189 26.26 23.60 -37.09
N LEU A 190 26.70 23.08 -35.93
CA LEU A 190 26.04 23.27 -34.64
C LEU A 190 25.92 24.75 -34.26
N ARG A 191 27.00 25.53 -34.36
CA ARG A 191 26.97 26.98 -34.07
C ARG A 191 26.02 27.73 -35.01
N ARG A 192 25.97 27.32 -36.29
CA ARG A 192 25.02 27.88 -37.26
C ARG A 192 23.58 27.53 -36.88
N SER A 193 23.29 26.28 -36.54
CA SER A 193 21.96 25.84 -36.09
C SER A 193 21.53 26.50 -34.78
N ILE A 194 22.43 26.66 -33.81
CA ILE A 194 22.18 27.38 -32.54
C ILE A 194 21.84 28.85 -32.82
N ARG A 195 22.56 29.50 -33.74
CA ARG A 195 22.31 30.89 -34.12
C ARG A 195 20.98 31.06 -34.86
N GLU A 196 20.66 30.17 -35.79
CA GLU A 196 19.38 30.16 -36.50
C GLU A 196 18.21 29.88 -35.53
N PHE A 197 18.41 28.98 -34.56
CA PHE A 197 17.45 28.72 -33.48
C PHE A 197 17.26 29.93 -32.55
N LYS A 198 18.35 30.62 -32.18
CA LYS A 198 18.31 31.85 -31.38
C LYS A 198 17.52 32.95 -32.10
N TYR A 199 17.76 33.15 -33.40
CA TYR A 199 17.01 34.12 -34.19
C TYR A 199 15.53 33.76 -34.32
N TYR A 200 15.22 32.46 -34.47
CA TYR A 200 13.84 31.99 -34.48
C TYR A 200 13.11 32.25 -33.14
N ILE A 201 13.80 32.10 -32.01
CA ILE A 201 13.24 32.44 -30.69
C ILE A 201 12.99 33.96 -30.57
N LEU A 202 13.95 34.78 -30.99
CA LEU A 202 13.84 36.24 -30.96
C LEU A 202 12.70 36.75 -31.86
N GLU A 203 12.55 36.19 -33.05
CA GLU A 203 11.53 36.59 -34.04
C GLU A 203 10.11 36.19 -33.60
N ASN A 204 9.96 35.09 -32.85
CA ASN A 204 8.65 34.58 -32.41
C ASN A 204 8.50 34.60 -30.88
N LYS A 205 9.15 35.58 -30.22
CA LYS A 205 9.30 35.65 -28.75
C LYS A 205 7.97 35.48 -28.01
N PHE A 206 6.89 36.11 -28.49
CA PHE A 206 5.56 36.04 -27.88
C PHE A 206 4.88 34.65 -27.99
N ALA A 207 4.93 34.03 -29.17
CA ALA A 207 4.31 32.72 -29.38
C ALA A 207 5.09 31.60 -28.66
N ILE A 208 6.41 31.73 -28.61
CA ILE A 208 7.29 30.77 -27.92
C ILE A 208 7.18 30.92 -26.41
N SER A 209 7.09 32.15 -25.89
CA SER A 209 6.85 32.36 -24.46
C SER A 209 5.51 31.77 -24.02
N LEU A 210 4.44 32.00 -24.79
CA LEU A 210 3.11 31.48 -24.47
C LEU A 210 3.08 29.94 -24.49
N THR A 211 3.67 29.31 -25.51
CA THR A 211 3.72 27.84 -25.62
C THR A 211 4.62 27.21 -24.55
N THR A 212 5.73 27.85 -24.20
CA THR A 212 6.63 27.36 -23.14
C THR A 212 5.94 27.45 -21.77
N ILE A 213 5.19 28.52 -21.49
CA ILE A 213 4.39 28.64 -20.26
C ILE A 213 3.37 27.49 -20.16
N VAL A 214 2.63 27.20 -21.23
CA VAL A 214 1.64 26.11 -21.23
C VAL A 214 2.32 24.75 -21.00
N VAL A 215 3.46 24.47 -21.64
CA VAL A 215 4.21 23.22 -21.45
C VAL A 215 4.73 23.12 -20.02
N VAL A 216 5.27 24.19 -19.45
CA VAL A 216 5.76 24.22 -18.06
C VAL A 216 4.63 23.99 -17.06
N ILE A 217 3.44 24.59 -17.28
CA ILE A 217 2.26 24.35 -16.45
C ILE A 217 1.85 22.88 -16.51
N ILE A 218 1.79 22.29 -17.71
CA ILE A 218 1.43 20.87 -17.88
C ILE A 218 2.45 19.96 -17.19
N LEU A 219 3.75 20.17 -17.42
CA LEU A 219 4.81 19.40 -16.77
C LEU A 219 4.80 19.59 -15.25
N GLY A 220 4.51 20.81 -14.77
CA GLY A 220 4.36 21.13 -13.36
C GLY A 220 3.19 20.39 -12.71
N VAL A 221 2.01 20.38 -13.35
CA VAL A 221 0.83 19.66 -12.86
C VAL A 221 1.06 18.14 -12.88
N VAL A 222 1.66 17.60 -13.94
CA VAL A 222 2.00 16.17 -14.03
C VAL A 222 3.03 15.79 -12.98
N GLY A 223 4.11 16.57 -12.83
CA GLY A 223 5.16 16.36 -11.84
C GLY A 223 4.63 16.46 -10.40
N PHE A 224 3.77 17.45 -10.12
CA PHE A 224 3.12 17.61 -8.82
C PHE A 224 2.20 16.43 -8.48
N ASN A 225 1.36 16.00 -9.43
CA ASN A 225 0.50 14.83 -9.24
C ASN A 225 1.32 13.55 -9.08
N TYR A 226 2.42 13.40 -9.82
CA TYR A 226 3.33 12.26 -9.68
C TYR A 226 3.99 12.24 -8.30
N TYR A 227 4.53 13.37 -7.86
CA TYR A 227 5.10 13.52 -6.54
C TYR A 227 4.08 13.21 -5.44
N LYS A 228 2.89 13.81 -5.51
CA LYS A 228 1.83 13.63 -4.51
C LYS A 228 1.34 12.17 -4.40
N ASN A 229 1.19 11.48 -5.52
CA ASN A 229 0.54 10.16 -5.55
C ASN A 229 1.51 8.97 -5.41
N TYR A 230 2.79 9.16 -5.75
CA TYR A 230 3.76 8.06 -5.83
C TYR A 230 5.04 8.26 -5.02
N ILE A 231 5.52 9.50 -4.83
CA ILE A 231 6.80 9.77 -4.12
C ILE A 231 6.56 10.14 -2.66
N ARG A 232 5.58 11.02 -2.40
CA ARG A 232 5.29 11.53 -1.05
C ARG A 232 4.81 10.39 -0.15
N GLY A 233 5.49 10.18 0.98
CA GLY A 233 5.01 9.31 2.04
C GLY A 233 3.76 9.90 2.69
N LEU A 234 2.78 9.07 3.00
CA LEU A 234 1.57 9.45 3.69
C LEU A 234 1.88 9.68 5.16
N GLN A 235 1.39 10.77 5.74
CA GLN A 235 1.51 10.99 7.18
C GLN A 235 0.48 10.15 7.95
N GLU A 236 0.63 10.05 9.26
CA GLU A 236 -0.42 9.49 10.13
C GLU A 236 -1.74 10.22 9.88
N THR A 237 -2.86 9.52 9.99
CA THR A 237 -4.22 9.96 9.62
C THR A 237 -4.50 10.14 8.11
N GLU A 238 -3.49 10.15 7.24
CA GLU A 238 -3.71 10.10 5.79
C GLU A 238 -4.00 8.65 5.32
N SER A 239 -4.91 8.52 4.35
CA SER A 239 -5.39 7.22 3.88
C SER A 239 -4.88 6.86 2.49
N ALA A 240 -4.66 5.57 2.24
CA ALA A 240 -4.52 5.05 0.87
C ALA A 240 -5.22 3.72 0.66
N ILE A 241 -5.68 3.51 -0.57
CA ILE A 241 -6.40 2.31 -0.98
C ILE A 241 -5.42 1.32 -1.59
N VAL A 242 -5.41 0.09 -1.08
CA VAL A 242 -4.71 -1.06 -1.66
C VAL A 242 -5.65 -2.25 -1.64
N ASP A 243 -5.82 -2.93 -2.78
CA ASP A 243 -6.74 -4.07 -2.93
C ASP A 243 -8.17 -3.80 -2.41
N ASN A 244 -8.72 -2.60 -2.66
CA ASN A 244 -10.03 -2.12 -2.16
C ASN A 244 -10.16 -2.11 -0.63
N ILE A 245 -9.03 -2.01 0.08
CA ILE A 245 -8.98 -1.73 1.50
C ILE A 245 -8.31 -0.38 1.66
N THR A 246 -8.98 0.54 2.31
CA THR A 246 -8.41 1.82 2.72
C THR A 246 -7.65 1.62 4.02
N TYR A 247 -6.35 1.90 4.01
CA TYR A 247 -5.47 1.86 5.16
C TYR A 247 -5.25 3.27 5.68
N THR A 248 -5.36 3.45 6.99
CA THR A 248 -4.99 4.68 7.71
C THR A 248 -4.18 4.29 8.93
N VAL A 249 -2.99 4.88 9.11
CA VAL A 249 -2.22 4.75 10.35
C VAL A 249 -2.81 5.70 11.39
N LEU A 250 -3.29 5.16 12.52
CA LEU A 250 -3.90 5.93 13.60
C LEU A 250 -2.87 6.35 14.64
N ASP A 251 -2.10 5.40 15.13
CA ASP A 251 -1.06 5.57 16.15
C ASP A 251 0.04 4.53 15.91
N SER A 252 1.23 4.79 16.44
CA SER A 252 2.31 3.82 16.43
C SER A 252 3.17 3.88 17.70
N TYR A 253 3.67 2.74 18.12
CA TYR A 253 4.37 2.56 19.39
C TYR A 253 5.65 1.74 19.20
N VAL A 254 6.62 1.95 20.06
CA VAL A 254 7.83 1.11 20.16
C VAL A 254 8.05 0.67 21.61
N THR A 255 8.33 -0.61 21.80
CA THR A 255 8.52 -1.22 23.13
C THR A 255 9.39 -2.48 23.07
N LYS A 256 10.09 -2.82 24.16
CA LYS A 256 10.82 -4.10 24.31
C LYS A 256 10.02 -5.17 25.05
N TYR A 257 8.90 -4.77 25.66
CA TYR A 257 8.15 -5.56 26.62
C TYR A 257 6.74 -5.87 26.11
N ASP A 258 6.18 -7.00 26.51
CA ASP A 258 4.76 -7.29 26.27
C ASP A 258 3.85 -6.53 27.24
N PHE A 259 2.55 -6.76 27.12
CA PHE A 259 1.53 -6.08 27.95
C PHE A 259 1.68 -6.35 29.46
N ASN A 260 2.33 -7.46 29.86
CA ASN A 260 2.62 -7.78 31.26
C ASN A 260 3.94 -7.18 31.76
N GLY A 261 4.68 -6.48 30.91
CA GLY A 261 6.01 -5.95 31.27
C GLY A 261 7.14 -6.95 31.12
N ASP A 262 6.86 -8.15 30.60
CA ASP A 262 7.90 -9.15 30.37
C ASP A 262 8.67 -8.83 29.10
N ARG A 263 10.00 -8.93 29.16
CA ARG A 263 10.83 -8.74 27.98
C ARG A 263 10.59 -9.89 27.01
N ILE A 264 10.17 -9.58 25.79
CA ILE A 264 9.80 -10.61 24.80
C ILE A 264 11.05 -11.32 24.27
N LYS A 265 12.10 -10.55 23.94
CA LYS A 265 13.36 -11.09 23.38
C LYS A 265 14.55 -10.17 23.58
N GLU A 266 15.67 -10.75 23.96
CA GLU A 266 16.96 -10.07 24.12
C GLU A 266 17.48 -9.49 22.80
N GLY A 267 17.88 -8.21 22.80
CA GLY A 267 18.45 -7.52 21.65
C GLY A 267 17.46 -7.06 20.57
N TYR A 268 16.16 -7.26 20.80
CA TYR A 268 15.08 -6.83 19.91
C TYR A 268 14.13 -5.86 20.61
N LYS A 269 13.47 -5.04 19.79
CA LYS A 269 12.33 -4.20 20.16
C LYS A 269 11.21 -4.42 19.14
N TYR A 270 10.02 -3.95 19.46
CA TYR A 270 8.81 -4.20 18.70
C TYR A 270 8.16 -2.88 18.33
N VAL A 271 7.84 -2.74 17.04
CA VAL A 271 7.10 -1.59 16.52
C VAL A 271 5.68 -2.05 16.26
N VAL A 272 4.72 -1.42 16.93
CA VAL A 272 3.29 -1.75 16.84
C VAL A 272 2.57 -0.60 16.15
N VAL A 273 1.89 -0.89 15.05
CA VAL A 273 1.17 0.11 14.25
C VAL A 273 -0.31 -0.16 14.34
N ASN A 274 -1.08 0.81 14.83
CA ASN A 274 -2.53 0.75 14.86
C ASN A 274 -3.11 1.26 13.53
N LEU A 275 -3.89 0.41 12.87
CA LEU A 275 -4.45 0.66 11.55
C LEU A 275 -5.98 0.74 11.63
N SER A 276 -6.53 1.76 10.98
CA SER A 276 -7.93 1.77 10.55
C SER A 276 -8.02 1.19 9.15
N LEU A 277 -8.84 0.16 8.99
CA LEU A 277 -9.04 -0.60 7.77
C LEU A 277 -10.49 -0.43 7.33
N TYR A 278 -10.73 0.14 6.16
CA TYR A 278 -12.07 0.24 5.59
C TYR A 278 -12.15 -0.61 4.32
N ASN A 279 -13.02 -1.63 4.33
CA ASN A 279 -13.24 -2.46 3.15
C ASN A 279 -14.22 -1.76 2.21
N SER A 280 -13.72 -1.12 1.17
CA SER A 280 -14.52 -0.41 0.17
C SER A 280 -15.08 -1.33 -0.91
N SER A 281 -14.87 -2.65 -0.81
CA SER A 281 -15.40 -3.61 -1.79
C SER A 281 -16.79 -4.12 -1.41
N LEU A 282 -17.49 -4.65 -2.42
CA LEU A 282 -18.83 -5.24 -2.27
C LEU A 282 -18.81 -6.60 -1.55
N LYS A 283 -17.63 -7.17 -1.30
CA LYS A 283 -17.46 -8.50 -0.69
C LYS A 283 -16.59 -8.41 0.54
N ALA A 284 -16.76 -9.34 1.46
CA ALA A 284 -15.86 -9.46 2.59
C ALA A 284 -14.44 -9.82 2.11
N LYS A 285 -13.42 -9.29 2.79
CA LYS A 285 -12.01 -9.52 2.46
C LYS A 285 -11.19 -9.85 3.70
N THR A 286 -9.99 -10.35 3.50
CA THR A 286 -8.99 -10.54 4.56
C THR A 286 -7.75 -9.74 4.20
N LEU A 287 -6.96 -9.35 5.21
CA LEU A 287 -5.66 -8.75 4.97
C LEU A 287 -4.65 -9.84 4.61
N ASN A 288 -3.79 -9.52 3.65
CA ASN A 288 -2.60 -10.31 3.39
C ASN A 288 -1.41 -9.68 4.11
N LEU A 289 -1.08 -10.19 5.29
CA LEU A 289 0.04 -9.70 6.10
C LEU A 289 1.39 -9.75 5.38
N ARG A 290 1.56 -10.62 4.36
CA ARG A 290 2.81 -10.68 3.58
C ARG A 290 3.04 -9.44 2.71
N LYS A 291 1.97 -8.70 2.39
CA LYS A 291 2.03 -7.45 1.63
C LYS A 291 2.31 -6.23 2.51
N ILE A 292 2.27 -6.39 3.84
CA ILE A 292 2.48 -5.32 4.80
C ILE A 292 3.85 -5.53 5.45
N VAL A 293 4.76 -4.58 5.25
CA VAL A 293 6.11 -4.65 5.81
C VAL A 293 6.48 -3.33 6.45
N LEU A 294 7.35 -3.39 7.46
CA LEU A 294 7.94 -2.20 8.06
C LEU A 294 9.34 -1.99 7.49
N ALA A 295 9.64 -0.79 7.05
CA ALA A 295 10.96 -0.44 6.55
C ALA A 295 11.69 0.50 7.50
N ASN A 296 12.99 0.25 7.69
CA ASN A 296 13.94 1.18 8.30
C ASN A 296 15.07 1.39 7.29
N GLY A 297 15.04 2.51 6.57
CA GLY A 297 15.89 2.72 5.40
C GLY A 297 15.71 1.62 4.34
N LYS A 298 16.76 0.80 4.13
CA LYS A 298 16.76 -0.33 3.18
C LYS A 298 16.33 -1.66 3.81
N LEU A 299 16.29 -1.74 5.14
CA LEU A 299 15.94 -2.97 5.85
C LEU A 299 14.42 -3.13 5.89
N ILE A 300 13.94 -4.37 5.74
CA ILE A 300 12.52 -4.70 5.68
C ILE A 300 12.21 -5.77 6.73
N TYR A 301 11.18 -5.52 7.53
CA TYR A 301 10.70 -6.38 8.61
C TYR A 301 9.28 -6.83 8.32
N ARG A 302 8.98 -8.07 8.67
CA ARG A 302 7.67 -8.70 8.47
C ARG A 302 7.01 -8.95 9.82
N THR A 303 5.69 -8.83 9.84
CA THR A 303 4.87 -9.15 11.00
C THR A 303 4.60 -10.66 11.09
N THR A 304 4.33 -11.15 12.30
CA THR A 304 3.82 -12.50 12.54
C THR A 304 2.68 -12.45 13.56
N ASN A 305 1.73 -13.39 13.47
CA ASN A 305 0.58 -13.43 14.39
C ASN A 305 1.03 -13.58 15.86
N PHE A 306 2.10 -14.34 16.10
CA PHE A 306 2.63 -14.57 17.45
C PHE A 306 3.03 -13.26 18.13
N VAL A 307 3.70 -12.37 17.39
CA VAL A 307 4.15 -11.08 17.90
C VAL A 307 2.96 -10.14 18.12
N ASN A 308 1.95 -10.15 17.26
CA ASN A 308 0.77 -9.29 17.41
C ASN A 308 0.00 -9.52 18.71
N ASN A 309 -0.11 -10.78 19.15
CA ASN A 309 -0.86 -11.16 20.36
C ASN A 309 -0.18 -10.73 21.67
N LYS A 310 1.00 -10.10 21.63
CA LYS A 310 1.72 -9.59 22.81
C LYS A 310 1.36 -8.15 23.18
N PHE A 311 0.43 -7.52 22.46
CA PHE A 311 0.17 -6.08 22.56
C PHE A 311 -1.34 -5.73 22.60
N TYR A 312 -2.13 -6.49 23.36
CA TYR A 312 -3.58 -6.25 23.49
C TYR A 312 -3.94 -4.88 24.09
N ASP A 313 -3.01 -4.29 24.82
CA ASP A 313 -3.11 -2.98 25.45
C ASP A 313 -2.83 -1.83 24.46
N LEU A 314 -2.28 -2.11 23.27
CA LEU A 314 -2.01 -1.10 22.23
C LEU A 314 -3.09 -1.04 21.14
N GLY A 315 -4.07 -1.94 21.21
CA GLY A 315 -5.20 -2.05 20.29
C GLY A 315 -5.54 -3.50 20.00
N LYS A 316 -6.45 -3.74 19.05
CA LYS A 316 -6.91 -5.09 18.67
C LYS A 316 -5.93 -5.78 17.71
N PRO A 317 -5.21 -6.85 18.11
CA PRO A 317 -4.30 -7.54 17.20
C PRO A 317 -5.02 -8.09 15.98
N TYR A 318 -4.47 -7.87 14.78
CA TYR A 318 -5.00 -8.53 13.59
C TYR A 318 -4.73 -10.03 13.67
N ILE A 319 -5.79 -10.83 13.52
CA ILE A 319 -5.72 -12.28 13.48
C ILE A 319 -5.77 -12.74 12.02
N GLU A 320 -4.88 -13.64 11.61
CA GLU A 320 -4.87 -14.14 10.24
C GLU A 320 -6.22 -14.73 9.84
N LYS A 321 -6.68 -14.39 8.62
CA LYS A 321 -8.02 -14.69 8.10
C LYS A 321 -9.17 -13.98 8.81
N GLN A 322 -8.91 -13.03 9.72
CA GLN A 322 -9.95 -12.14 10.22
C GLN A 322 -10.62 -11.44 9.04
N VAL A 323 -11.94 -11.64 8.96
CA VAL A 323 -12.79 -11.13 7.90
C VAL A 323 -13.08 -9.66 8.17
N LEU A 324 -12.83 -8.83 7.16
CA LEU A 324 -13.26 -7.44 7.06
C LEU A 324 -14.57 -7.40 6.27
N PRO A 325 -15.73 -7.17 6.91
CA PRO A 325 -17.01 -7.12 6.23
C PRO A 325 -17.06 -6.02 5.16
N ALA A 326 -17.83 -6.25 4.09
CA ALA A 326 -18.02 -5.26 3.02
C ALA A 326 -18.60 -3.95 3.57
N GLY A 327 -18.04 -2.82 3.12
CA GLY A 327 -18.52 -1.49 3.52
C GLY A 327 -18.30 -1.12 4.99
N SER A 328 -17.50 -1.89 5.74
CA SER A 328 -17.26 -1.67 7.16
C SER A 328 -15.85 -1.17 7.45
N LYS A 329 -15.73 -0.41 8.55
CA LYS A 329 -14.47 0.00 9.15
C LYS A 329 -14.11 -0.98 10.27
N SER A 330 -12.86 -1.37 10.37
CA SER A 330 -12.32 -2.17 11.46
C SER A 330 -10.95 -1.63 11.86
N GLU A 331 -10.66 -1.64 13.15
CA GLU A 331 -9.34 -1.23 13.65
C GLU A 331 -8.56 -2.47 14.05
N ALA A 332 -7.28 -2.50 13.70
CA ALA A 332 -6.40 -3.60 14.04
C ALA A 332 -4.94 -3.15 14.15
N THR A 333 -4.21 -3.76 15.07
CA THR A 333 -2.77 -3.55 15.25
C THR A 333 -1.96 -4.60 14.52
N VAL A 334 -0.82 -4.17 14.00
CA VAL A 334 0.19 -5.03 13.36
C VAL A 334 1.55 -4.69 13.97
N ALA A 335 2.24 -5.71 14.47
CA ALA A 335 3.50 -5.60 15.19
C ALA A 335 4.67 -6.24 14.42
N PHE A 336 5.84 -5.62 14.53
CA PHE A 336 7.05 -6.00 13.83
C PHE A 336 8.22 -6.14 14.81
N GLU A 337 8.91 -7.27 14.77
CA GLU A 337 10.17 -7.47 15.51
C GLU A 337 11.32 -6.81 14.77
N VAL A 338 12.06 -5.91 15.44
CA VAL A 338 13.20 -5.19 14.87
C VAL A 338 14.38 -5.19 15.85
N PRO A 339 15.64 -5.19 15.36
CA PRO A 339 16.81 -5.03 16.22
C PRO A 339 16.75 -3.75 17.06
N GLU A 340 17.13 -3.85 18.34
CA GLU A 340 17.03 -2.76 19.31
C GLU A 340 17.89 -1.54 18.94
N LYS A 341 19.05 -1.79 18.32
CA LYS A 341 20.05 -0.77 17.95
C LYS A 341 19.63 0.17 16.81
N LEU A 342 18.48 -0.06 16.18
CA LEU A 342 18.02 0.74 15.05
C LEU A 342 17.44 2.07 15.51
N ASN A 343 17.62 3.11 14.69
CA ASN A 343 16.95 4.39 14.89
C ASN A 343 15.43 4.25 14.70
N ASP A 344 14.67 5.17 15.28
CA ASP A 344 13.21 5.10 15.30
C ASP A 344 12.54 5.67 14.02
N ALA A 345 13.27 5.67 12.90
CA ALA A 345 12.79 6.17 11.61
C ALA A 345 12.16 5.03 10.79
N TYR A 346 10.86 4.82 10.96
CA TYR A 346 10.14 3.72 10.32
C TYR A 346 9.15 4.20 9.25
N THR A 347 8.92 3.34 8.26
CA THR A 347 7.90 3.53 7.22
C THR A 347 7.14 2.23 7.04
N LEU A 348 5.83 2.25 7.25
CA LEU A 348 4.96 1.14 6.93
C LEU A 348 4.73 1.13 5.42
N LYS A 349 4.98 -0.01 4.79
CA LYS A 349 4.86 -0.19 3.35
C LYS A 349 3.80 -1.25 3.07
N VAL A 350 2.77 -0.85 2.32
CA VAL A 350 1.70 -1.75 1.86
C VAL A 350 1.87 -1.96 0.36
N GLN A 351 2.18 -3.19 -0.02
CA GLN A 351 2.44 -3.56 -1.41
C GLN A 351 1.15 -3.57 -2.23
N TYR A 352 1.13 -2.84 -3.35
CA TYR A 352 -0.04 -2.79 -4.25
C TYR A 352 0.24 -3.33 -5.65
N SER A 353 1.51 -3.37 -6.09
CA SER A 353 1.87 -4.00 -7.37
C SER A 353 3.29 -4.58 -7.35
N LEU A 354 3.56 -5.41 -8.36
CA LEU A 354 4.89 -5.81 -8.77
C LEU A 354 5.19 -5.11 -10.10
N SER A 355 6.33 -4.44 -10.20
CA SER A 355 6.81 -3.78 -11.40
C SER A 355 8.12 -4.45 -11.86
N GLY A 356 8.33 -4.63 -13.16
CA GLY A 356 9.61 -5.12 -13.70
C GLY A 356 9.54 -6.27 -14.71
N MET A 357 10.57 -6.39 -15.54
CA MET A 357 10.78 -7.50 -16.47
C MET A 357 11.71 -8.55 -15.86
N PHE A 358 11.30 -9.83 -15.93
CA PHE A 358 11.97 -11.13 -15.68
C PHE A 358 13.16 -11.22 -14.69
N ASN A 359 14.14 -10.31 -14.69
CA ASN A 359 15.31 -10.29 -13.81
C ASN A 359 15.34 -9.17 -12.77
N ASN A 360 14.51 -8.13 -12.88
CA ASN A 360 14.46 -7.02 -11.91
C ASN A 360 13.01 -6.77 -11.51
N VAL A 361 12.52 -7.54 -10.54
CA VAL A 361 11.19 -7.34 -9.94
C VAL A 361 11.31 -6.29 -8.84
N SER A 362 10.79 -5.10 -9.08
CA SER A 362 10.54 -4.08 -8.06
C SER A 362 9.15 -4.25 -7.46
N LEU A 363 9.05 -4.01 -6.15
CA LEU A 363 7.79 -4.05 -5.42
C LEU A 363 7.34 -2.61 -5.24
N ASP A 364 6.11 -2.31 -5.66
CA ASP A 364 5.54 -0.98 -5.49
C ASP A 364 4.73 -0.92 -4.20
N TYR A 365 4.99 0.11 -3.41
CA TYR A 365 4.42 0.27 -2.07
C TYR A 365 3.70 1.60 -1.94
N LYS A 366 2.60 1.58 -1.18
CA LYS A 366 2.11 2.78 -0.49
C LYS A 366 2.89 2.91 0.82
N ASN A 367 3.55 4.05 0.97
CA ASN A 367 4.41 4.34 2.11
C ASN A 367 3.64 5.21 3.10
N PHE A 368 3.56 4.77 4.35
CA PHE A 368 3.03 5.54 5.47
C PHE A 368 4.17 5.80 6.45
N MET A 369 4.42 7.05 6.77
CA MET A 369 5.37 7.45 7.81
C MET A 369 4.83 7.01 9.16
N VAL A 370 5.69 6.43 9.99
CA VAL A 370 5.32 5.86 11.29
C VAL A 370 6.08 6.65 12.36
N ASN A 371 5.36 7.47 13.14
CA ASN A 371 5.96 8.27 14.20
C ASN A 371 5.82 7.53 15.53
N VAL A 372 6.75 6.61 15.78
CA VAL A 372 6.65 5.72 16.94
C VAL A 372 6.79 6.48 18.26
N LYS A 373 5.84 6.25 19.16
CA LYS A 373 5.91 6.69 20.56
C LYS A 373 6.61 5.61 21.39
N ASN A 374 7.71 5.94 22.04
CA ASN A 374 8.32 5.04 23.00
C ASN A 374 7.47 5.00 24.29
N ILE A 375 7.04 3.80 24.66
CA ILE A 375 6.17 3.56 25.81
C ILE A 375 6.86 2.77 26.92
N ASP A 376 8.13 2.42 26.74
CA ASP A 376 8.94 1.84 27.79
C ASP A 376 9.23 2.92 28.84
N LYS A 377 8.89 2.62 30.08
CA LYS A 377 9.11 3.47 31.25
C LYS A 377 9.83 2.67 32.34
N ASP A 378 10.38 3.37 33.31
CA ASP A 378 10.96 2.74 34.49
C ASP A 378 9.90 1.97 35.28
N GLU A 379 10.35 0.86 35.89
CA GLU A 379 9.49 0.01 36.70
C GLU A 379 9.01 0.76 37.95
N ASN A 380 7.71 0.68 38.20
CA ASN A 380 7.03 1.30 39.31
C ASN A 380 6.25 0.23 40.06
N VAL A 381 6.62 -0.01 41.32
CA VAL A 381 6.00 -1.04 42.16
C VAL A 381 5.24 -0.36 43.29
N VAL A 382 3.95 -0.63 43.38
CA VAL A 382 3.06 -0.06 44.41
C VAL A 382 2.39 -1.18 45.19
N ASN A 383 2.55 -1.16 46.51
CA ASN A 383 1.88 -2.08 47.42
C ASN A 383 0.55 -1.50 47.88
N HIS A 384 -0.49 -2.33 47.92
CA HIS A 384 -1.85 -1.98 48.30
C HIS A 384 -2.36 -2.95 49.36
N ASN A 385 -3.19 -2.43 50.28
CA ASN A 385 -4.00 -3.25 51.17
C ASN A 385 -5.36 -3.56 50.53
N LEU A 386 -6.11 -4.48 51.14
CA LEU A 386 -7.53 -4.66 50.83
C LEU A 386 -8.31 -3.36 51.02
N ASN A 387 -9.37 -3.19 50.21
CA ASN A 387 -10.24 -2.01 50.15
C ASN A 387 -9.59 -0.72 49.61
N GLU A 388 -8.37 -0.78 49.09
CA GLU A 388 -7.74 0.36 48.40
C GLU A 388 -8.09 0.38 46.90
N ASN A 389 -8.26 1.57 46.34
CA ASN A 389 -8.54 1.74 44.91
C ASN A 389 -7.22 1.73 44.12
N ILE A 390 -7.13 0.83 43.17
CA ILE A 390 -6.07 0.79 42.18
C ILE A 390 -6.58 1.45 40.90
N ILE A 391 -5.80 2.40 40.38
CA ILE A 391 -6.08 3.10 39.13
C ILE A 391 -4.88 2.90 38.22
N VAL A 392 -5.12 2.38 37.03
CA VAL A 392 -4.10 2.17 36.00
C VAL A 392 -4.58 2.75 34.68
N ASN A 393 -3.65 3.31 33.90
CA ASN A 393 -3.90 3.81 32.56
C ASN A 393 -2.66 3.59 31.67
N PRO A 394 -2.28 2.33 31.38
CA PRO A 394 -1.10 2.07 30.57
C PRO A 394 -1.29 2.71 29.19
N VAL A 395 -0.30 3.50 28.74
CA VAL A 395 -0.30 4.10 27.38
C VAL A 395 -1.45 5.11 27.14
N ASP A 396 -1.97 5.73 28.20
CA ASP A 396 -2.94 6.85 28.17
C ASP A 396 -4.27 6.56 27.44
N LYS A 397 -4.61 5.28 27.19
CA LYS A 397 -5.84 4.83 26.52
C LYS A 397 -6.40 3.52 27.12
N ASN A 398 -6.13 3.26 28.39
CA ASN A 398 -6.42 1.99 29.06
C ASN A 398 -6.86 2.22 30.51
N TYR A 399 -7.83 3.11 30.72
CA TYR A 399 -8.25 3.45 32.07
C TYR A 399 -9.03 2.31 32.74
N LEU A 400 -8.42 1.72 33.75
CA LEU A 400 -9.02 0.71 34.62
C LEU A 400 -8.93 1.19 36.07
N LYS A 401 -10.05 1.12 36.77
CA LYS A 401 -10.11 1.32 38.22
C LYS A 401 -10.68 0.08 38.86
N PHE A 402 -10.00 -0.48 39.84
CA PHE A 402 -10.51 -1.65 40.57
C PHE A 402 -10.12 -1.63 42.04
N ASN A 403 -10.82 -2.41 42.83
CA ASN A 403 -10.62 -2.56 44.26
C ASN A 403 -10.90 -4.02 44.65
N ILE A 404 -9.97 -4.63 45.40
CA ILE A 404 -10.17 -5.94 46.03
C ILE A 404 -10.63 -5.72 47.46
N LYS A 405 -11.90 -6.02 47.74
CA LYS A 405 -12.53 -5.76 49.04
C LYS A 405 -12.18 -6.80 50.08
N SER A 406 -12.27 -8.07 49.69
CA SER A 406 -12.00 -9.20 50.56
C SER A 406 -11.70 -10.47 49.76
N TYR A 407 -11.23 -11.51 50.44
CA TYR A 407 -10.97 -12.80 49.84
C TYR A 407 -11.43 -13.96 50.74
N LEU A 408 -11.71 -15.11 50.14
CA LEU A 408 -11.96 -16.37 50.82
C LEU A 408 -11.24 -17.51 50.09
N ILE A 409 -10.73 -18.50 50.83
CA ILE A 409 -10.16 -19.72 50.23
C ILE A 409 -11.07 -20.90 50.60
N LYS A 410 -11.71 -21.51 49.60
CA LYS A 410 -12.65 -22.63 49.79
C LYS A 410 -12.64 -23.57 48.59
N ASP A 411 -12.95 -24.84 48.83
CA ASP A 411 -13.06 -25.85 47.77
C ASP A 411 -14.36 -25.75 46.97
N SER A 412 -15.41 -25.18 47.57
CA SER A 412 -16.69 -24.94 46.92
C SER A 412 -17.39 -23.70 47.46
N TYR A 413 -18.18 -23.07 46.59
CA TYR A 413 -18.98 -21.90 46.92
C TYR A 413 -20.40 -22.07 46.40
N SER A 414 -21.37 -22.05 47.31
CA SER A 414 -22.79 -22.02 46.96
C SER A 414 -23.25 -20.57 46.90
N SER A 415 -23.71 -20.17 45.72
CA SER A 415 -24.25 -18.84 45.46
C SER A 415 -25.75 -18.92 45.20
N LYS A 416 -26.48 -17.90 45.63
CA LYS A 416 -27.88 -17.68 45.26
C LYS A 416 -27.94 -16.41 44.43
N TYR A 417 -28.58 -16.47 43.28
CA TYR A 417 -28.69 -15.34 42.36
C TYR A 417 -30.10 -15.28 41.76
N VAL A 418 -30.48 -14.10 41.31
CA VAL A 418 -31.80 -13.87 40.72
C VAL A 418 -31.64 -13.73 39.21
N LYS A 419 -32.35 -14.56 38.44
CA LYS A 419 -32.38 -14.45 36.99
C LYS A 419 -33.76 -13.97 36.54
N CYS A 420 -33.82 -12.78 35.95
CA CYS A 420 -35.05 -12.22 35.42
C CYS A 420 -35.22 -12.55 33.93
N LYS A 421 -36.35 -13.16 33.56
CA LYS A 421 -36.72 -13.44 32.17
C LYS A 421 -37.47 -12.25 31.54
N SER A 422 -38.12 -11.43 32.35
CA SER A 422 -38.70 -10.12 32.00
C SER A 422 -38.69 -9.20 33.22
N VAL A 423 -39.02 -7.92 33.06
CA VAL A 423 -39.03 -6.90 34.13
C VAL A 423 -39.83 -7.36 35.38
N ASN A 424 -40.85 -8.21 35.19
CA ASN A 424 -41.72 -8.68 36.27
C ASN A 424 -41.59 -10.18 36.59
N THR A 425 -40.69 -10.93 35.94
CA THR A 425 -40.52 -12.37 36.21
C THR A 425 -39.09 -12.72 36.52
N CYS A 426 -38.81 -12.93 37.80
CA CYS A 426 -37.49 -13.24 38.33
C CYS A 426 -37.52 -14.54 39.12
N TYR A 427 -36.53 -15.40 38.87
CA TYR A 427 -36.37 -16.69 39.55
C TYR A 427 -35.14 -16.63 40.46
N LEU A 428 -35.32 -17.05 41.72
CA LEU A 428 -34.20 -17.31 42.61
C LEU A 428 -33.59 -18.67 42.24
N LEU A 429 -32.34 -18.64 41.81
CA LEU A 429 -31.57 -19.82 41.45
C LEU A 429 -30.38 -19.97 42.41
N SER A 430 -29.85 -21.18 42.51
CA SER A 430 -28.61 -21.46 43.22
C SER A 430 -27.64 -22.18 42.31
N ASN A 431 -26.37 -21.77 42.35
CA ASN A 431 -25.30 -22.46 41.65
C ASN A 431 -24.15 -22.77 42.62
N VAL A 432 -23.51 -23.91 42.42
CA VAL A 432 -22.31 -24.31 43.17
C VAL A 432 -21.12 -24.27 42.22
N THR A 433 -20.17 -23.40 42.53
CA THR A 433 -18.87 -23.37 41.86
C THR A 433 -17.89 -24.19 42.70
N SER A 434 -17.21 -25.16 42.10
CA SER A 434 -16.23 -26.02 42.79
C SER A 434 -14.91 -26.08 42.04
N SER A 435 -13.80 -26.15 42.78
CA SER A 435 -12.46 -26.33 42.21
C SER A 435 -12.21 -27.76 41.73
N ASN A 436 -12.95 -28.75 42.27
CA ASN A 436 -12.91 -30.14 41.83
C ASN A 436 -13.91 -30.35 40.68
N SER A 437 -13.40 -30.68 39.51
CA SER A 437 -14.18 -31.31 38.43
C SER A 437 -13.70 -32.74 38.22
N ASN A 438 -14.52 -33.62 37.62
CA ASN A 438 -14.14 -35.00 37.30
C ASN A 438 -12.99 -35.10 36.26
N ASN A 439 -12.40 -33.98 35.84
CA ASN A 439 -11.19 -33.94 35.03
C ASN A 439 -9.94 -34.11 35.90
N SER A 440 -9.06 -35.04 35.51
CA SER A 440 -7.78 -35.33 36.18
C SER A 440 -6.87 -34.10 36.39
N MET A 441 -7.05 -33.05 35.57
CA MET A 441 -6.34 -31.78 35.63
C MET A 441 -6.60 -30.93 36.90
N PHE A 442 -7.70 -31.19 37.61
CA PHE A 442 -8.11 -30.43 38.82
C PHE A 442 -7.94 -31.22 40.13
N SER A 443 -7.31 -32.40 40.07
CA SER A 443 -6.99 -33.15 41.29
C SER A 443 -6.04 -32.33 42.17
N ASN A 444 -6.41 -32.10 43.43
CA ASN A 444 -5.67 -31.31 44.43
C ASN A 444 -5.64 -29.77 44.22
N LYS A 445 -6.67 -29.19 43.60
CA LYS A 445 -6.86 -27.72 43.54
C LYS A 445 -7.80 -27.22 44.65
N THR A 446 -7.65 -25.96 45.04
CA THR A 446 -8.63 -25.17 45.83
C THR A 446 -9.00 -23.91 45.04
N MET A 447 -9.77 -23.00 45.63
CA MET A 447 -10.21 -21.77 44.96
C MET A 447 -10.11 -20.55 45.87
N ILE A 448 -9.55 -19.47 45.32
CA ILE A 448 -9.65 -18.13 45.89
C ILE A 448 -10.90 -17.47 45.32
N ILE A 449 -11.71 -16.90 46.21
CA ILE A 449 -12.89 -16.12 45.89
C ILE A 449 -12.59 -14.67 46.25
N LEU A 450 -12.58 -13.77 45.26
CA LEU A 450 -12.32 -12.35 45.49
C LEU A 450 -13.61 -11.55 45.36
N ASP A 451 -13.90 -10.73 46.36
CA ASP A 451 -14.93 -9.71 46.26
C ASP A 451 -14.30 -8.44 45.72
N TYR A 452 -14.81 -7.94 44.60
CA TYR A 452 -14.19 -6.82 43.90
C TYR A 452 -15.22 -5.79 43.42
N ASP A 453 -14.77 -4.56 43.24
CA ASP A 453 -15.43 -3.58 42.37
C ASP A 453 -14.46 -3.20 41.26
N ALA A 454 -14.93 -3.11 40.02
CA ALA A 454 -14.12 -2.65 38.91
C ALA A 454 -14.93 -1.78 37.95
N PHE A 455 -14.25 -0.80 37.38
CA PHE A 455 -14.71 0.05 36.31
C PHE A 455 -13.68 -0.02 35.17
N ILE A 456 -14.16 -0.41 34.00
CA ILE A 456 -13.40 -0.46 32.77
C ILE A 456 -13.95 0.62 31.84
N ASP A 457 -13.07 1.46 31.30
CA ASP A 457 -13.46 2.36 30.22
C ASP A 457 -13.77 1.56 28.94
N ASN A 458 -14.94 1.82 28.35
CA ASN A 458 -15.40 1.15 27.13
C ASN A 458 -14.60 1.56 25.89
N GLU A 459 -13.86 2.67 25.95
CA GLU A 459 -12.97 3.11 24.89
C GLU A 459 -11.53 2.57 25.06
N ALA A 460 -11.25 1.85 26.14
CA ALA A 460 -9.92 1.29 26.40
C ALA A 460 -9.51 0.27 25.32
N ASN A 461 -8.21 0.23 24.97
CA ASN A 461 -7.73 -0.70 23.93
C ASN A 461 -8.00 -2.17 24.31
N TYR A 462 -7.79 -2.52 25.58
CA TYR A 462 -8.06 -3.88 26.06
C TYR A 462 -9.55 -4.21 26.06
N TYR A 463 -10.48 -3.26 26.12
CA TYR A 463 -11.93 -3.55 26.13
C TYR A 463 -12.37 -4.31 24.87
N SER A 464 -11.72 -4.02 23.73
CA SER A 464 -11.99 -4.70 22.46
C SER A 464 -11.59 -6.18 22.44
N ASN A 465 -10.71 -6.61 23.35
CA ASN A 465 -10.12 -7.96 23.41
C ASN A 465 -10.50 -8.70 24.71
N LEU A 466 -10.60 -7.99 25.82
CA LEU A 466 -10.78 -8.45 27.20
C LEU A 466 -12.03 -7.77 27.78
N ILE A 467 -13.19 -8.16 27.25
CA ILE A 467 -14.50 -7.53 27.50
C ILE A 467 -14.90 -7.59 28.98
N THR A 468 -14.45 -8.62 29.72
CA THR A 468 -14.84 -8.87 31.11
C THR A 468 -13.67 -8.66 32.06
N VAL A 469 -13.98 -8.32 33.32
CA VAL A 469 -12.99 -8.22 34.40
C VAL A 469 -12.26 -9.56 34.60
N ASN A 470 -12.96 -10.70 34.45
CA ASN A 470 -12.36 -12.03 34.48
C ASN A 470 -11.22 -12.14 33.45
N ASN A 471 -11.46 -11.74 32.20
CA ASN A 471 -10.45 -11.83 31.14
C ASN A 471 -9.27 -10.90 31.43
N ILE A 472 -9.50 -9.70 31.96
CA ILE A 472 -8.41 -8.80 32.36
C ILE A 472 -7.59 -9.46 33.46
N PHE A 473 -8.22 -9.90 34.55
CA PHE A 473 -7.50 -10.43 35.69
C PHE A 473 -6.79 -11.74 35.32
N GLU A 474 -7.37 -12.59 34.48
CA GLU A 474 -6.70 -13.81 34.00
C GLU A 474 -5.38 -13.51 33.26
N ASN A 475 -5.33 -12.41 32.50
CA ASN A 475 -4.14 -12.04 31.73
C ASN A 475 -3.10 -11.30 32.59
N TYR A 476 -3.55 -10.37 33.43
CA TYR A 476 -2.70 -9.44 34.17
C TYR A 476 -2.36 -9.88 35.60
N MET A 477 -3.10 -10.82 36.19
CA MET A 477 -2.92 -11.25 37.58
C MET A 477 -2.06 -12.50 37.71
N THR A 478 -1.13 -12.44 38.65
CA THR A 478 -0.32 -13.56 39.12
C THR A 478 -0.54 -13.70 40.62
N ILE A 479 -0.78 -14.93 41.08
CA ILE A 479 -0.94 -15.23 42.50
C ILE A 479 0.42 -15.65 43.02
N VAL A 480 0.90 -14.97 44.05
CA VAL A 480 2.20 -15.23 44.68
C VAL A 480 1.94 -15.59 46.13
N TYR A 481 2.49 -16.71 46.58
CA TYR A 481 2.33 -17.14 47.96
C TYR A 481 3.59 -17.82 48.49
N LYS A 482 3.76 -17.76 49.81
CA LYS A 482 4.97 -18.24 50.49
C LYS A 482 4.62 -19.31 51.50
N ILE A 483 5.36 -20.42 51.49
CA ILE A 483 5.23 -21.52 52.44
C ILE A 483 6.62 -21.73 53.07
N GLY A 484 6.79 -21.29 54.32
CA GLY A 484 8.10 -21.20 54.96
C GLY A 484 9.05 -20.30 54.14
N ASN A 485 10.14 -20.87 53.63
CA ASN A 485 11.13 -20.14 52.82
C ASN A 485 10.91 -20.26 51.30
N LYS A 486 9.88 -20.96 50.84
CA LYS A 486 9.64 -21.18 49.41
C LYS A 486 8.56 -20.21 48.91
N ILE A 487 8.90 -19.41 47.90
CA ILE A 487 7.96 -18.57 47.16
C ILE A 487 7.48 -19.37 45.95
N LYS A 488 6.16 -19.44 45.78
CA LYS A 488 5.50 -20.02 44.61
C LYS A 488 4.69 -18.93 43.92
N SER A 489 4.58 -19.03 42.60
CA SER A 489 3.77 -18.13 41.79
C SER A 489 3.04 -18.92 40.72
N GLU A 490 1.76 -18.63 40.52
CA GLU A 490 0.96 -19.19 39.42
C GLU A 490 0.12 -18.11 38.75
N LYS A 491 -0.04 -18.19 37.42
CA LYS A 491 -0.96 -17.32 36.70
C LYS A 491 -2.40 -17.65 37.09
N ALA A 492 -3.24 -16.63 37.19
CA ALA A 492 -4.63 -16.82 37.56
C ALA A 492 -5.37 -17.66 36.52
N ILE A 493 -6.14 -18.65 36.98
CA ILE A 493 -7.03 -19.45 36.13
C ILE A 493 -8.46 -19.21 36.62
N MET A 494 -9.27 -18.52 35.82
CA MET A 494 -10.63 -18.17 36.19
C MET A 494 -11.55 -19.39 36.07
N LEU A 495 -12.39 -19.61 37.07
CA LEU A 495 -13.46 -20.60 37.03
C LEU A 495 -14.73 -19.93 36.49
N ASP A 496 -15.38 -20.61 35.55
CA ASP A 496 -16.58 -20.09 34.86
C ASP A 496 -17.74 -19.96 35.86
N SER A 497 -18.12 -18.72 36.20
CA SER A 497 -19.27 -18.43 37.06
C SER A 497 -20.08 -17.25 36.53
N ASN A 498 -20.74 -17.47 35.39
CA ASN A 498 -21.47 -16.45 34.63
C ASN A 498 -22.67 -15.79 35.35
N ASN A 499 -22.84 -15.93 36.67
CA ASN A 499 -24.08 -15.62 37.38
C ASN A 499 -23.89 -14.97 38.77
N ILE A 500 -22.69 -14.54 39.16
CA ILE A 500 -22.46 -13.98 40.50
C ILE A 500 -21.77 -12.61 40.37
N ASP A 501 -22.55 -11.56 40.58
CA ASP A 501 -22.03 -10.19 40.52
C ASP A 501 -20.91 -9.97 41.53
N ASN A 502 -19.88 -9.24 41.09
CA ASN A 502 -18.78 -8.72 41.91
C ASN A 502 -17.97 -9.78 42.67
N LYS A 503 -17.94 -11.03 42.16
CA LYS A 503 -17.08 -12.10 42.67
C LYS A 503 -16.25 -12.75 41.57
N LEU A 504 -14.97 -12.93 41.82
CA LEU A 504 -14.07 -13.72 40.97
C LEU A 504 -13.75 -15.03 41.65
N PHE A 505 -13.70 -16.10 40.87
CA PHE A 505 -13.39 -17.45 41.33
C PHE A 505 -12.15 -17.91 40.60
N ILE A 506 -11.07 -18.14 41.34
CA ILE A 506 -9.75 -18.43 40.77
C ILE A 506 -9.29 -19.78 41.28
N SER A 507 -8.97 -20.69 40.36
CA SER A 507 -8.41 -22.00 40.71
C SER A 507 -6.92 -21.88 41.02
N VAL A 508 -6.50 -22.48 42.13
CA VAL A 508 -5.13 -22.42 42.64
C VAL A 508 -4.72 -23.75 43.26
N ASP A 509 -3.42 -24.00 43.37
CA ASP A 509 -2.91 -25.19 44.06
C ASP A 509 -3.30 -25.19 45.54
N ARG A 510 -3.73 -26.36 46.06
CA ARG A 510 -4.21 -26.50 47.45
C ARG A 510 -3.17 -26.13 48.50
N ASP A 511 -1.88 -26.20 48.17
CA ASP A 511 -0.76 -25.79 49.02
C ASP A 511 -0.93 -24.36 49.58
N ILE A 512 -1.62 -23.47 48.85
CA ILE A 512 -1.89 -22.10 49.27
C ILE A 512 -2.65 -22.00 50.62
N THR A 513 -3.40 -23.04 50.99
CA THR A 513 -4.11 -23.10 52.29
C THR A 513 -3.17 -23.08 53.48
N SER A 514 -1.92 -23.53 53.27
CA SER A 514 -0.85 -23.56 54.28
C SER A 514 0.15 -22.41 54.10
N ALA A 515 -0.13 -21.44 53.23
CA ALA A 515 0.76 -20.32 52.99
C ALA A 515 0.77 -19.34 54.18
N ASP A 516 1.96 -18.82 54.48
CA ASP A 516 2.18 -17.80 55.50
C ASP A 516 1.80 -16.41 54.98
N GLU A 517 2.15 -16.14 53.73
CA GLU A 517 1.90 -14.87 53.03
C GLU A 517 1.23 -15.13 51.67
N ILE A 518 0.26 -14.30 51.28
CA ILE A 518 -0.45 -14.39 49.99
C ILE A 518 -0.62 -13.00 49.37
N TYR A 519 -0.19 -12.85 48.12
CA TYR A 519 -0.24 -11.63 47.33
C TYR A 519 -0.93 -11.85 45.99
N LEU A 520 -1.69 -10.84 45.54
CA LEU A 520 -2.10 -10.70 44.15
C LEU A 520 -1.19 -9.69 43.48
N GLN A 521 -0.46 -10.10 42.46
CA GLN A 521 0.38 -9.23 41.65
C GLN A 521 -0.32 -8.93 40.33
N PHE A 522 -0.55 -7.65 40.02
CA PHE A 522 -1.07 -7.19 38.75
C PHE A 522 0.03 -6.43 38.00
N ASP A 523 0.42 -6.91 36.82
CA ASP A 523 1.52 -6.34 36.05
C ASP A 523 1.00 -5.63 34.79
N PHE A 524 0.89 -4.30 34.80
CA PHE A 524 0.50 -3.51 33.64
C PHE A 524 1.72 -2.83 33.03
N ARG A 525 2.41 -3.51 32.10
CA ARG A 525 3.73 -3.08 31.58
C ARG A 525 4.72 -2.80 32.73
N ASN A 526 5.13 -1.55 32.89
CA ASN A 526 6.08 -1.11 33.90
C ASN A 526 5.43 -0.81 35.26
N ASP A 527 4.09 -0.79 35.35
CA ASP A 527 3.36 -0.52 36.59
C ASP A 527 2.91 -1.84 37.24
N ARG A 528 3.57 -2.23 38.33
CA ARG A 528 3.26 -3.43 39.12
C ARG A 528 2.51 -3.05 40.39
N HIS A 529 1.34 -3.64 40.57
CA HIS A 529 0.50 -3.45 41.75
C HIS A 529 0.43 -4.75 42.56
N ILE A 530 0.81 -4.69 43.83
CA ILE A 530 0.82 -5.86 44.72
C ILE A 530 -0.26 -5.64 45.79
N VAL A 531 -1.29 -6.49 45.81
CA VAL A 531 -2.34 -6.48 46.83
C VAL A 531 -2.04 -7.55 47.86
N ASN A 532 -1.86 -7.15 49.12
CA ASN A 532 -1.65 -8.09 50.21
C ASN A 532 -2.98 -8.69 50.70
N LEU A 533 -3.10 -10.03 50.64
CA LEU A 533 -4.25 -10.77 51.15
C LEU A 533 -3.98 -11.35 52.55
N LYS A 534 -2.78 -11.90 52.76
CA LYS A 534 -2.39 -12.57 54.01
C LYS A 534 -0.96 -12.25 54.37
#